data_AF-A0A935UFW0-F1
#
_entry.id   AF-A0A935UFW0-F1
#
_cell.length_a   1.000
_cell.length_b   1.000
_cell.length_c   1.000
_cell.angle_alpha   90.00
_cell.angle_beta   90.00
_cell.angle_gamma   90.00
#
_symmetry.space_group_name_H-M   'P 1'
#
loop_
_entity.id
_entity.type
_entity.pdbx_description
1 polymer ?
#
loop_
_entity_poly.entity_id
_entity_poly.type
_entity_poly.pdbx_seq_one_letter_code
_entity_poly.pdbx_strand_id
1 'polypeptide(L)'
;MPNQNGPLGADELMVLAERVAQLNAADAEWVSTLLHEALRARAQEAESLAAPGARGPLDHAEGELDEQLVQIALDTAEWLRTLWNVGYMGAGKFRSLPRSAFPSIDVEDIRKSSLFARIRQGKYALPFPPPTRHGLPWHELLEGAEQVHAVEAEIVRDETGQPQGAIIEACAEWLIIEETTETQAYVVQHQGLGPVYRLRLAGGLAAELRRESPTLKRKIFLQRRGGFHSYTLEWLGEDGRKQLVGLRAATWERAESEAEHWLATTHPEMYGQVCFERCEE
;
A
#
# COMPACT_ATOMS: atom_id res chain seq x y z
N MET A 1 -21.43 33.22 41.01
CA MET A 1 -22.35 33.17 39.86
C MET A 1 -22.30 31.75 39.32
N PRO A 2 -23.34 30.91 39.54
CA PRO A 2 -23.34 29.53 39.04
C PRO A 2 -23.38 29.54 37.51
N ASN A 3 -22.71 28.55 36.93
CA ASN A 3 -22.32 28.44 35.53
C ASN A 3 -23.56 28.29 34.62
N GLN A 4 -23.99 29.36 33.94
CA GLN A 4 -25.24 29.38 33.16
C GLN A 4 -25.24 28.49 31.89
N ASN A 5 -24.10 27.87 31.56
CA ASN A 5 -23.95 27.01 30.37
C ASN A 5 -23.60 25.56 30.73
N GLY A 6 -23.84 25.14 31.98
CA GLY A 6 -23.71 23.73 32.40
C GLY A 6 -24.96 22.92 32.05
N PRO A 7 -24.85 21.60 31.86
CA PRO A 7 -26.00 20.73 31.63
C PRO A 7 -26.87 20.67 32.91
N LEU A 8 -28.17 20.94 32.79
CA LEU A 8 -29.10 21.09 33.92
C LEU A 8 -29.13 19.83 34.82
N GLY A 9 -29.00 20.01 36.13
CA GLY A 9 -29.06 18.92 37.11
C GLY A 9 -30.46 18.33 37.28
N ALA A 10 -30.57 17.14 37.87
CA ALA A 10 -31.86 16.49 38.13
C ALA A 10 -32.79 17.34 39.02
N ASP A 11 -32.23 17.99 40.03
CA ASP A 11 -32.97 18.89 40.92
C ASP A 11 -33.47 20.15 40.18
N GLU A 12 -32.69 20.66 39.22
CA GLU A 12 -33.07 21.82 38.41
C GLU A 12 -34.18 21.48 37.40
N LEU A 13 -34.16 20.27 36.83
CA LEU A 13 -35.22 19.76 35.96
C LEU A 13 -36.53 19.52 36.71
N MET A 14 -36.46 19.08 37.98
CA MET A 14 -37.65 18.93 38.82
C MET A 14 -38.31 20.27 39.15
N VAL A 15 -37.50 21.30 39.43
CA VAL A 15 -37.99 22.68 39.62
C VAL A 15 -38.65 23.22 38.35
N LEU A 16 -38.17 22.83 37.17
CA LEU A 16 -38.82 23.20 35.90
C LEU A 16 -40.20 22.54 35.75
N ALA A 17 -40.38 21.29 36.20
CA ALA A 17 -41.68 20.62 36.15
C ALA A 17 -42.77 21.37 36.93
N GLU A 18 -42.42 21.90 38.11
CA GLU A 18 -43.34 22.70 38.92
C GLU A 18 -43.71 24.04 38.26
N ARG A 19 -42.78 24.63 37.52
CA ARG A 19 -42.99 25.90 36.80
C ARG A 19 -43.82 25.72 35.54
N VAL A 20 -43.71 24.57 34.87
CA VAL A 20 -44.55 24.23 33.70
C VAL A 20 -46.02 24.10 34.08
N ALA A 21 -46.32 23.60 35.28
CA ALA A 21 -47.69 23.52 35.80
C ALA A 21 -48.36 24.89 36.04
N GLN A 22 -47.59 25.99 36.03
CA GLN A 22 -48.08 27.36 36.19
C GLN A 22 -48.30 28.08 34.85
N LEU A 23 -47.96 27.45 33.73
CA LEU A 23 -48.17 28.00 32.39
C LEU A 23 -49.64 27.92 31.99
N ASN A 24 -50.03 28.73 31.01
CA ASN A 24 -51.36 28.61 30.39
C ASN A 24 -51.48 27.26 29.68
N ALA A 25 -52.71 26.79 29.43
CA ALA A 25 -52.95 25.44 28.90
C ALA A 25 -52.30 25.16 27.54
N ALA A 26 -52.17 26.17 26.68
CA ALA A 26 -51.56 26.03 25.36
C ALA A 26 -50.04 25.86 25.43
N ASP A 27 -49.38 26.58 26.34
CA ASP A 27 -47.93 26.49 26.53
C ASP A 27 -47.53 25.31 27.44
N ALA A 28 -48.37 24.97 28.42
CA ALA A 28 -48.11 23.86 29.33
C ALA A 28 -48.03 22.52 28.58
N GLU A 29 -48.82 22.32 27.54
CA GLU A 29 -48.87 21.05 26.79
C GLU A 29 -47.54 20.75 26.09
N TRP A 30 -47.05 21.65 25.23
CA TRP A 30 -45.83 21.39 24.46
C TRP A 30 -44.56 21.46 25.33
N VAL A 31 -44.52 22.36 26.32
CA VAL A 31 -43.39 22.46 27.25
C VAL A 31 -43.30 21.23 28.14
N SER A 32 -44.45 20.66 28.54
CA SER A 32 -44.47 19.38 29.27
C SER A 32 -43.92 18.25 28.42
N THR A 33 -44.29 18.14 27.14
CA THR A 33 -43.75 17.11 26.24
C THR A 33 -42.23 17.23 26.11
N LEU A 34 -41.72 18.44 25.92
CA LEU A 34 -40.28 18.68 25.82
C LEU A 34 -39.52 18.34 27.11
N LEU A 35 -40.12 18.66 28.27
CA LEU A 35 -39.54 18.33 29.57
C LEU A 35 -39.52 16.81 29.84
N HIS A 36 -40.56 16.08 29.43
CA HIS A 36 -40.59 14.62 29.54
C HIS A 36 -39.51 13.95 28.68
N GLU A 37 -39.27 14.44 27.47
CA GLU A 37 -38.17 13.93 26.62
C GLU A 37 -36.80 14.26 27.22
N ALA A 38 -36.63 15.45 27.80
CA ALA A 38 -35.39 15.81 28.50
C ALA A 38 -35.13 14.92 29.72
N LEU A 39 -36.16 14.63 30.52
CA LEU A 39 -36.07 13.71 31.65
C LEU A 39 -35.78 12.27 31.21
N ARG A 40 -36.39 11.81 30.11
CA ARG A 40 -36.11 10.49 29.53
C ARG A 40 -34.66 10.38 29.05
N ALA A 41 -34.15 11.37 28.33
CA ALA A 41 -32.77 11.41 27.87
C ALA A 41 -31.77 11.39 29.03
N ARG A 42 -32.08 12.10 30.13
CA ARG A 42 -31.27 12.08 31.34
C ARG A 42 -31.30 10.74 32.09
N ALA A 43 -32.46 10.09 32.13
CA ALA A 43 -32.56 8.75 32.70
C ALA A 43 -31.70 7.74 31.91
N GLN A 44 -31.71 7.82 30.57
CA GLN A 44 -30.86 7.00 29.71
C GLN A 44 -29.36 7.29 29.89
N GLU A 45 -28.98 8.56 30.04
CA GLU A 45 -27.59 8.94 30.31
C GLU A 45 -27.14 8.44 31.70
N ALA A 46 -27.99 8.57 32.71
CA ALA A 46 -27.71 8.07 34.06
C ALA A 46 -27.61 6.53 34.08
N GLU A 47 -28.46 5.82 33.34
CA GLU A 47 -28.37 4.36 33.14
C GLU A 47 -27.08 3.96 32.42
N SER A 48 -26.66 4.72 31.40
CA SER A 48 -25.40 4.51 30.67
C SER A 48 -24.16 4.73 31.57
N LEU A 49 -24.20 5.73 32.46
CA LEU A 49 -23.13 6.03 33.41
C LEU A 49 -23.12 5.10 34.62
N ALA A 50 -24.28 4.59 35.04
CA ALA A 50 -24.43 3.66 36.16
C ALA A 50 -24.21 2.20 35.77
N ALA A 51 -24.18 1.87 34.48
CA ALA A 51 -23.85 0.54 33.99
C ALA A 51 -22.40 0.16 34.42
N PRO A 52 -22.21 -0.86 35.28
CA PRO A 52 -20.89 -1.25 35.71
C PRO A 52 -20.14 -1.92 34.56
N GLY A 53 -19.18 -1.18 33.97
CA GLY A 53 -18.13 -1.72 33.11
C GLY A 53 -18.60 -2.30 31.77
N ALA A 54 -18.88 -1.43 30.80
CA ALA A 54 -18.95 -1.79 29.38
C ALA A 54 -17.97 -0.98 28.51
N ARG A 55 -16.83 -0.55 29.06
CA ARG A 55 -15.61 -0.44 28.23
C ARG A 55 -15.08 -1.86 28.00
N GLY A 56 -15.82 -2.63 27.22
CA GLY A 56 -15.43 -3.97 26.79
C GLY A 56 -14.57 -3.90 25.52
N PRO A 57 -14.01 -5.03 25.07
CA PRO A 57 -13.18 -5.15 23.86
C PRO A 57 -13.86 -4.70 22.54
N LEU A 58 -15.11 -4.24 22.59
CA LEU A 58 -15.87 -3.71 21.45
C LEU A 58 -15.45 -2.26 21.08
N ASP A 59 -15.09 -1.40 22.04
CA ASP A 59 -14.60 -0.04 21.74
C ASP A 59 -13.25 -0.07 21.00
N HIS A 60 -12.39 -1.03 21.37
CA HIS A 60 -11.13 -1.27 20.67
C HIS A 60 -11.38 -1.84 19.27
N ALA A 61 -12.33 -2.76 19.11
CA ALA A 61 -12.67 -3.32 17.81
C ALA A 61 -13.32 -2.28 16.88
N GLU A 62 -14.18 -1.40 17.38
CA GLU A 62 -14.76 -0.29 16.60
C GLU A 62 -13.72 0.74 16.19
N GLY A 63 -12.79 1.10 17.08
CA GLY A 63 -11.66 1.96 16.76
C GLY A 63 -10.68 1.33 15.75
N GLU A 64 -10.37 0.04 15.91
CA GLU A 64 -9.54 -0.72 14.96
C GLU A 64 -10.21 -0.87 13.58
N LEU A 65 -11.53 -1.08 13.54
CA LEU A 65 -12.31 -1.10 12.29
C LEU A 65 -12.30 0.25 11.60
N ASP A 66 -12.47 1.34 12.34
CA ASP A 66 -12.41 2.71 11.81
C ASP A 66 -11.00 3.03 11.27
N GLU A 67 -9.95 2.69 12.01
CA GLU A 67 -8.56 2.82 11.56
C GLU A 67 -8.28 1.97 10.30
N GLN A 68 -8.79 0.75 10.24
CA GLN A 68 -8.68 -0.11 9.05
C GLN A 68 -9.42 0.46 7.85
N LEU A 69 -10.62 1.00 8.03
CA LEU A 69 -11.39 1.66 6.98
C LEU A 69 -10.68 2.92 6.47
N VAL A 70 -10.12 3.72 7.39
CA VAL A 70 -9.29 4.89 7.05
C VAL A 70 -8.08 4.47 6.23
N GLN A 71 -7.36 3.41 6.64
CA GLN A 71 -6.22 2.91 5.87
C GLN A 71 -6.63 2.40 4.49
N ILE A 72 -7.73 1.65 4.38
CA ILE A 72 -8.27 1.19 3.09
C ILE A 72 -8.62 2.38 2.19
N ALA A 73 -9.22 3.44 2.73
CA ALA A 73 -9.54 4.65 1.98
C ALA A 73 -8.27 5.34 1.46
N LEU A 74 -7.22 5.44 2.29
CA LEU A 74 -5.92 5.99 1.91
C LEU A 74 -5.25 5.14 0.82
N ASP A 75 -5.22 3.82 1.00
CA ASP A 75 -4.64 2.88 0.03
C ASP A 75 -5.38 2.94 -1.31
N THR A 76 -6.71 3.06 -1.27
CA THR A 76 -7.55 3.20 -2.46
C THR A 76 -7.29 4.53 -3.15
N ALA A 77 -7.18 5.63 -2.41
CA ALA A 77 -6.87 6.94 -2.98
C ALA A 77 -5.49 6.94 -3.66
N GLU A 78 -4.48 6.33 -3.04
CA GLU A 78 -3.14 6.20 -3.62
C GLU A 78 -3.14 5.31 -4.87
N TRP A 79 -3.92 4.23 -4.85
CA TRP A 79 -4.10 3.36 -6.01
C TRP A 79 -4.74 4.12 -7.18
N LEU A 80 -5.87 4.78 -6.98
CA LEU A 80 -6.57 5.54 -8.02
C LEU A 80 -5.70 6.70 -8.55
N ARG A 81 -4.97 7.39 -7.66
CA ARG A 81 -4.00 8.44 -8.05
C ARG A 81 -2.91 7.88 -8.95
N THR A 82 -2.39 6.69 -8.63
CA THR A 82 -1.37 6.02 -9.43
C THR A 82 -1.92 5.58 -10.79
N LEU A 83 -3.11 4.97 -10.82
CA LEU A 83 -3.80 4.60 -12.07
C LEU A 83 -3.95 5.82 -12.98
N TRP A 84 -4.39 6.95 -12.42
CA TRP A 84 -4.60 8.20 -13.16
C TRP A 84 -3.31 8.78 -13.74
N ASN A 85 -2.25 8.84 -12.94
CA ASN A 85 -1.00 9.49 -13.33
C ASN A 85 -0.13 8.63 -14.26
N VAL A 86 -0.13 7.31 -14.06
CA VAL A 86 0.83 6.39 -14.70
C VAL A 86 0.15 5.49 -15.75
N GLY A 87 -1.18 5.35 -15.73
CA GLY A 87 -1.90 4.53 -16.71
C GLY A 87 -1.57 3.04 -16.59
N TYR A 88 -1.66 2.52 -15.37
CA TYR A 88 -1.26 1.14 -15.04
C TYR A 88 -2.10 0.10 -15.81
N MET A 89 -1.44 -0.96 -16.30
CA MET A 89 -2.06 -2.08 -17.01
C MET A 89 -2.49 -3.18 -16.01
N GLY A 90 -3.74 -3.13 -15.56
CA GLY A 90 -4.42 -4.24 -14.89
C GLY A 90 -5.51 -4.85 -15.78
N ALA A 91 -5.59 -6.19 -15.78
CA ALA A 91 -6.62 -7.04 -16.41
C ALA A 91 -7.30 -6.50 -17.69
N GLY A 92 -6.56 -6.47 -18.80
CA GLY A 92 -7.19 -6.69 -20.11
C GLY A 92 -7.34 -5.51 -21.06
N LYS A 93 -6.97 -4.27 -20.70
CA LYS A 93 -6.75 -3.12 -21.62
C LYS A 93 -6.43 -1.85 -20.83
N PHE A 94 -5.19 -1.34 -20.79
CA PHE A 94 -4.96 0.08 -20.45
C PHE A 94 -3.72 0.68 -21.14
N ARG A 95 -3.87 1.07 -22.40
CA ARG A 95 -3.21 2.28 -22.92
C ARG A 95 -4.29 3.30 -23.28
N SER A 96 -5.01 3.81 -22.29
CA SER A 96 -5.74 5.07 -22.46
C SER A 96 -4.80 6.21 -22.09
N LEU A 97 -4.61 7.16 -23.01
CA LEU A 97 -3.84 8.38 -22.73
C LEU A 97 -4.36 9.02 -21.43
N PRO A 98 -3.48 9.42 -20.50
CA PRO A 98 -3.80 9.76 -19.09
C PRO A 98 -4.68 11.00 -18.88
N ARG A 99 -5.44 11.45 -19.88
CA ARG A 99 -6.09 12.77 -19.87
C ARG A 99 -7.51 12.83 -20.44
N SER A 100 -8.12 11.72 -20.88
CA SER A 100 -9.41 11.80 -21.59
C SER A 100 -10.61 11.16 -20.86
N ALA A 101 -10.43 10.16 -20.00
CA ALA A 101 -11.51 9.62 -19.15
C ALA A 101 -10.95 8.71 -18.03
N PHE A 102 -11.59 8.70 -16.86
CA PHE A 102 -11.31 7.72 -15.80
C PHE A 102 -11.92 6.36 -16.21
N PRO A 103 -11.20 5.24 -16.10
CA PRO A 103 -11.73 3.94 -16.50
C PRO A 103 -12.86 3.49 -15.56
N SER A 104 -13.81 2.71 -16.09
CA SER A 104 -14.76 1.97 -15.25
C SER A 104 -13.99 0.87 -14.53
N ILE A 105 -13.90 0.93 -13.20
CA ILE A 105 -13.26 -0.07 -12.36
C ILE A 105 -14.35 -0.96 -11.76
N ASP A 106 -14.23 -2.26 -11.95
CA ASP A 106 -15.13 -3.24 -11.32
C ASP A 106 -14.50 -3.92 -10.08
N VAL A 107 -15.27 -4.79 -9.42
CA VAL A 107 -14.82 -5.51 -8.22
C VAL A 107 -13.68 -6.48 -8.54
N GLU A 108 -13.68 -7.05 -9.73
CA GLU A 108 -12.69 -8.02 -10.15
C GLU A 108 -11.36 -7.34 -10.47
N ASP A 109 -11.40 -6.13 -11.04
CA ASP A 109 -10.25 -5.26 -11.23
C ASP A 109 -9.56 -4.97 -9.89
N ILE A 110 -10.32 -4.67 -8.84
CA ILE A 110 -9.78 -4.43 -7.48
C ILE A 110 -9.15 -5.71 -6.92
N ARG A 111 -9.85 -6.83 -6.99
CA ARG A 111 -9.39 -8.12 -6.44
C ARG A 111 -8.14 -8.64 -7.12
N LYS A 112 -8.04 -8.46 -8.44
CA LYS A 112 -6.86 -8.81 -9.24
C LYS A 112 -5.84 -7.68 -9.31
N SER A 113 -6.13 -6.52 -8.70
CA SER A 113 -5.20 -5.40 -8.71
C SER A 113 -4.03 -5.69 -7.78
N SER A 114 -2.97 -6.05 -8.43
CA SER A 114 -1.70 -6.37 -7.86
C SER A 114 -0.95 -5.12 -7.37
N LEU A 115 -1.16 -3.98 -8.03
CA LEU A 115 -0.80 -2.66 -7.50
C LEU A 115 -1.54 -2.34 -6.19
N PHE A 116 -2.85 -2.59 -6.12
CA PHE A 116 -3.62 -2.36 -4.90
C PHE A 116 -3.14 -3.27 -3.76
N ALA A 117 -2.90 -4.56 -4.03
CA ALA A 117 -2.33 -5.50 -3.06
C ALA A 117 -0.96 -5.04 -2.52
N ARG A 118 -0.12 -4.44 -3.37
CA ARG A 118 1.18 -3.88 -2.96
C ARG A 118 1.02 -2.64 -2.06
N ILE A 119 0.12 -1.72 -2.41
CA ILE A 119 -0.17 -0.52 -1.59
C ILE A 119 -0.73 -0.92 -0.22
N ARG A 120 -1.60 -1.94 -0.16
CA ARG A 120 -2.12 -2.52 1.10
C ARG A 120 -1.02 -3.06 2.02
N GLN A 121 0.17 -3.36 1.50
CA GLN A 121 1.35 -3.76 2.28
C GLN A 121 2.23 -2.57 2.69
N GLY A 122 1.81 -1.33 2.42
CA GLY A 122 2.59 -0.11 2.67
C GLY A 122 3.70 0.16 1.66
N LYS A 123 3.74 -0.60 0.55
CA LYS A 123 4.74 -0.47 -0.51
C LYS A 123 4.29 0.52 -1.58
N TYR A 124 5.25 1.20 -2.17
CA TYR A 124 4.99 2.19 -3.22
C TYR A 124 4.71 1.56 -4.58
N ALA A 125 3.93 2.27 -5.39
CA ALA A 125 3.84 2.02 -6.83
C ALA A 125 5.24 2.07 -7.46
N LEU A 126 5.56 1.10 -8.31
CA LEU A 126 6.82 1.10 -9.05
C LEU A 126 6.72 2.08 -10.23
N PRO A 127 7.81 2.82 -10.54
CA PRO A 127 7.80 3.81 -11.61
C PRO A 127 7.98 3.20 -13.01
N PHE A 128 8.08 1.87 -13.12
CA PHE A 128 8.19 1.17 -14.40
C PHE A 128 7.01 0.22 -14.61
N PRO A 129 6.59 0.01 -15.87
CA PRO A 129 5.37 -0.73 -16.19
C PRO A 129 5.48 -2.20 -15.77
N PRO A 130 4.35 -2.84 -15.40
CA PRO A 130 4.34 -4.27 -15.14
C PRO A 130 4.70 -5.04 -16.42
N PRO A 131 5.47 -6.14 -16.31
CA PRO A 131 6.19 -6.66 -17.47
C PRO A 131 5.42 -7.62 -18.39
N THR A 132 4.09 -7.70 -18.26
CA THR A 132 3.20 -8.25 -19.31
C THR A 132 1.94 -7.43 -19.53
N ARG A 133 1.36 -7.66 -20.71
CA ARG A 133 0.05 -7.22 -21.16
C ARG A 133 -1.11 -7.51 -20.19
N HIS A 134 -0.98 -8.51 -19.31
CA HIS A 134 -2.08 -8.99 -18.45
C HIS A 134 -1.89 -8.71 -16.95
N GLY A 135 -0.72 -8.21 -16.51
CA GLY A 135 -0.45 -7.87 -15.10
C GLY A 135 -0.36 -9.05 -14.13
N LEU A 136 -0.68 -10.26 -14.60
CA LEU A 136 -0.46 -11.56 -13.96
C LEU A 136 0.56 -12.33 -14.81
N PRO A 137 1.47 -13.14 -14.22
CA PRO A 137 1.71 -13.40 -12.80
C PRO A 137 2.64 -12.39 -12.08
N TRP A 138 2.83 -11.17 -12.60
CA TRP A 138 4.04 -10.40 -12.26
C TRP A 138 4.20 -9.86 -10.86
N HIS A 139 3.13 -9.50 -10.16
CA HIS A 139 3.33 -9.12 -8.76
C HIS A 139 3.66 -10.33 -7.90
N GLU A 140 3.17 -11.52 -8.25
CA GLU A 140 3.65 -12.74 -7.62
C GLU A 140 5.13 -12.97 -7.96
N LEU A 141 5.57 -12.64 -9.17
CA LEU A 141 6.99 -12.70 -9.54
C LEU A 141 7.86 -11.61 -8.90
N LEU A 142 7.30 -10.42 -8.61
CA LEU A 142 7.99 -9.35 -7.90
C LEU A 142 8.07 -9.66 -6.40
N GLU A 143 7.00 -10.15 -5.79
CA GLU A 143 6.88 -10.33 -4.34
C GLU A 143 7.25 -11.76 -3.88
N GLY A 144 7.02 -12.76 -4.71
CA GLY A 144 7.29 -14.18 -4.48
C GLY A 144 8.67 -14.59 -4.99
N ALA A 145 9.73 -14.10 -4.33
CA ALA A 145 11.12 -14.31 -4.75
C ALA A 145 11.53 -15.79 -4.95
N GLU A 146 10.82 -16.72 -4.32
CA GLU A 146 11.11 -18.16 -4.36
C GLU A 146 10.16 -18.94 -5.29
N GLN A 147 9.12 -18.31 -5.83
CA GLN A 147 8.09 -18.99 -6.58
C GLN A 147 8.49 -19.15 -8.06
N VAL A 148 8.26 -20.37 -8.58
CA VAL A 148 8.43 -20.67 -10.00
C VAL A 148 7.09 -20.51 -10.68
N HIS A 149 7.07 -19.77 -11.77
CA HIS A 149 5.86 -19.48 -12.54
C HIS A 149 5.95 -20.15 -13.91
N ALA A 150 4.91 -20.88 -14.28
CA ALA A 150 4.75 -21.38 -15.64
C ALA A 150 4.33 -20.21 -16.54
N VAL A 151 5.02 -20.06 -17.67
CA VAL A 151 4.79 -19.00 -18.66
C VAL A 151 4.93 -19.55 -20.08
N GLU A 152 4.33 -18.86 -21.04
CA GLU A 152 4.69 -19.01 -22.45
C GLU A 152 5.85 -18.08 -22.82
N ALA A 153 6.92 -18.62 -23.41
CA ALA A 153 8.09 -17.86 -23.81
C ALA A 153 8.71 -18.31 -25.15
N GLU A 154 9.23 -17.34 -25.90
CA GLU A 154 10.01 -17.52 -27.12
C GLU A 154 11.28 -16.66 -27.06
N ILE A 155 12.41 -17.19 -27.53
CA ILE A 155 13.69 -16.47 -27.58
C ILE A 155 13.83 -15.77 -28.92
N VAL A 156 14.01 -14.45 -28.88
CA VAL A 156 14.30 -13.61 -30.04
C VAL A 156 15.81 -13.56 -30.23
N ARG A 157 16.26 -14.01 -31.39
CA ARG A 157 17.67 -14.02 -31.78
C ARG A 157 17.95 -12.96 -32.83
N ASP A 158 19.15 -12.41 -32.81
CA ASP A 158 19.63 -11.48 -33.82
C ASP A 158 20.01 -12.21 -35.13
N GLU A 159 20.47 -11.44 -36.12
CA GLU A 159 20.90 -11.96 -37.44
C GLU A 159 22.09 -12.92 -37.35
N THR A 160 22.87 -12.85 -36.26
CA THR A 160 24.02 -13.74 -36.01
C THR A 160 23.63 -15.00 -35.23
N GLY A 161 22.36 -15.11 -34.83
CA GLY A 161 21.84 -16.21 -34.03
C GLY A 161 22.01 -16.03 -32.52
N GLN A 162 22.52 -14.89 -32.06
CA GLN A 162 22.68 -14.63 -30.62
C GLN A 162 21.35 -14.24 -29.98
N PRO A 163 21.06 -14.74 -28.76
CA PRO A 163 19.85 -14.38 -28.04
C PRO A 163 19.92 -12.91 -27.57
N GLN A 164 18.99 -12.07 -28.04
CA GLN A 164 18.96 -10.64 -27.71
C GLN A 164 17.77 -10.26 -26.81
N GLY A 165 16.66 -10.98 -26.94
CA GLY A 165 15.45 -10.72 -26.18
C GLY A 165 14.55 -11.94 -26.07
N ALA A 166 13.46 -11.78 -25.34
CA ALA A 166 12.45 -12.81 -25.20
C ALA A 166 11.05 -12.21 -25.40
N ILE A 167 10.13 -13.02 -25.89
CA ILE A 167 8.71 -12.74 -25.82
C ILE A 167 8.16 -13.62 -24.72
N ILE A 168 7.71 -13.04 -23.61
CA ILE A 168 7.14 -13.78 -22.47
C ILE A 168 5.69 -13.33 -22.31
N GLU A 169 4.74 -14.26 -22.33
CA GLU A 169 3.30 -13.98 -22.15
C GLU A 169 2.82 -12.82 -23.05
N ALA A 170 3.15 -12.92 -24.34
CA ALA A 170 2.87 -11.92 -25.39
C ALA A 170 3.45 -10.51 -25.14
N CYS A 171 4.48 -10.39 -24.29
CA CYS A 171 5.27 -9.18 -24.06
C CYS A 171 6.67 -9.33 -24.67
N ALA A 172 7.00 -8.49 -25.65
CA ALA A 172 8.29 -8.51 -26.35
C ALA A 172 9.35 -7.56 -25.74
N GLU A 173 9.06 -6.96 -24.59
CA GLU A 173 9.92 -5.96 -23.97
C GLU A 173 10.95 -6.59 -23.01
N TRP A 174 11.16 -7.91 -23.07
CA TRP A 174 12.14 -8.61 -22.25
C TRP A 174 13.50 -8.69 -22.94
N LEU A 175 14.52 -8.26 -22.21
CA LEU A 175 15.92 -8.30 -22.64
C LEU A 175 16.61 -9.53 -22.05
N ILE A 176 17.48 -10.17 -22.82
CA ILE A 176 18.36 -11.24 -22.33
C ILE A 176 19.65 -10.58 -21.84
N ILE A 177 19.95 -10.74 -20.56
CA ILE A 177 21.17 -10.23 -19.91
C ILE A 177 22.31 -11.25 -20.05
N GLU A 178 21.98 -12.53 -19.87
CA GLU A 178 22.96 -13.61 -19.84
C GLU A 178 22.34 -14.91 -20.37
N GLU A 179 23.09 -15.64 -21.19
CA GLU A 179 22.81 -17.06 -21.48
C GLU A 179 23.56 -17.90 -20.45
N THR A 180 22.83 -18.69 -19.68
CA THR A 180 23.42 -19.47 -18.59
C THR A 180 24.13 -20.71 -19.13
N THR A 181 24.93 -21.37 -18.28
CA THR A 181 25.57 -22.65 -18.63
C THR A 181 24.58 -23.81 -18.74
N GLU A 182 23.36 -23.65 -18.23
CA GLU A 182 22.27 -24.62 -18.38
C GLU A 182 21.64 -24.47 -19.77
N THR A 183 21.50 -25.60 -20.47
CA THR A 183 20.88 -25.63 -21.79
C THR A 183 19.46 -25.05 -21.75
N GLN A 184 19.18 -24.07 -22.62
CA GLN A 184 17.89 -23.36 -22.70
C GLN A 184 17.49 -22.58 -21.46
N ALA A 185 18.46 -22.07 -20.69
CA ALA A 185 18.21 -21.16 -19.59
C ALA A 185 18.90 -19.81 -19.78
N TYR A 186 18.16 -18.74 -19.49
CA TYR A 186 18.51 -17.35 -19.75
C TYR A 186 18.22 -16.49 -18.51
N VAL A 187 19.06 -15.48 -18.27
CA VAL A 187 18.74 -14.40 -17.34
C VAL A 187 18.09 -13.28 -18.14
N VAL A 188 16.89 -12.87 -17.74
CA VAL A 188 16.10 -11.87 -18.43
C VAL A 188 15.68 -10.74 -17.50
N GLN A 189 15.49 -9.55 -18.08
CA GLN A 189 14.99 -8.37 -17.38
C GLN A 189 14.06 -7.58 -18.30
N HIS A 190 12.93 -7.14 -17.75
CA HIS A 190 11.95 -6.41 -18.52
C HIS A 190 12.38 -4.95 -18.71
N GLN A 191 12.51 -4.51 -19.96
CA GLN A 191 12.96 -3.17 -20.36
C GLN A 191 14.31 -2.74 -19.75
N GLY A 192 15.10 -3.67 -19.19
CA GLY A 192 16.30 -3.32 -18.44
C GLY A 192 16.02 -2.71 -17.05
N LEU A 193 14.80 -2.86 -16.53
CA LEU A 193 14.35 -2.28 -15.27
C LEU A 193 13.91 -3.38 -14.29
N GLY A 194 14.05 -3.09 -12.99
CA GLY A 194 13.56 -3.95 -11.92
C GLY A 194 14.40 -5.22 -11.70
N PRO A 195 13.81 -6.25 -11.07
CA PRO A 195 14.53 -7.49 -10.75
C PRO A 195 14.89 -8.26 -12.02
N VAL A 196 15.89 -9.13 -11.89
CA VAL A 196 16.24 -10.09 -12.93
C VAL A 196 15.61 -11.44 -12.64
N TYR A 197 15.36 -12.19 -13.71
CA TYR A 197 14.64 -13.45 -13.65
C TYR A 197 15.39 -14.53 -14.43
N ARG A 198 15.36 -15.75 -13.92
CA ARG A 198 15.79 -16.94 -14.65
C ARG A 198 14.63 -17.50 -15.44
N LEU A 199 14.76 -17.50 -16.76
CA LEU A 199 13.86 -18.13 -17.72
C LEU A 199 14.45 -19.47 -18.13
N ARG A 200 13.70 -20.56 -17.99
CA ARG A 200 14.08 -21.90 -18.44
C ARG A 200 13.02 -22.46 -19.38
N LEU A 201 13.41 -22.80 -20.61
CA LEU A 201 12.47 -23.39 -21.57
C LEU A 201 12.24 -24.88 -21.25
N ALA A 202 10.99 -25.32 -21.28
CA ALA A 202 10.56 -26.70 -21.04
C ALA A 202 10.20 -27.44 -22.35
N GLY A 203 10.26 -26.75 -23.50
CA GLY A 203 9.96 -27.28 -24.83
C GLY A 203 8.73 -26.64 -25.46
N GLY A 204 8.77 -26.41 -26.78
CA GLY A 204 7.76 -25.59 -27.46
C GLY A 204 7.80 -24.15 -26.95
N LEU A 205 6.64 -23.57 -26.63
CA LEU A 205 6.51 -22.27 -25.98
C LEU A 205 6.48 -22.36 -24.44
N ALA A 206 6.38 -23.56 -23.86
CA ALA A 206 6.29 -23.69 -22.41
C ALA A 206 7.64 -23.37 -21.75
N ALA A 207 7.60 -22.53 -20.71
CA ALA A 207 8.77 -22.14 -19.94
C ALA A 207 8.44 -21.92 -18.46
N GLU A 208 9.49 -21.91 -17.66
CA GLU A 208 9.45 -21.57 -16.25
C GLU A 208 10.22 -20.27 -16.03
N LEU A 209 9.66 -19.42 -15.19
CA LEU A 209 10.28 -18.16 -14.81
C LEU A 209 10.34 -18.03 -13.30
N ARG A 210 11.52 -17.68 -12.79
CA ARG A 210 11.76 -17.47 -11.36
C ARG A 210 12.55 -16.20 -11.16
N ARG A 211 12.23 -15.43 -10.13
CA ARG A 211 13.05 -14.28 -9.73
C ARG A 211 14.43 -14.76 -9.26
N GLU A 212 15.47 -14.02 -9.62
CA GLU A 212 16.80 -14.24 -9.05
C GLU A 212 16.96 -13.49 -7.73
N SER A 213 17.70 -14.10 -6.81
CA SER A 213 18.02 -13.46 -5.54
C SER A 213 18.91 -12.24 -5.77
N PRO A 214 18.72 -11.15 -5.01
CA PRO A 214 19.58 -9.98 -5.10
C PRO A 214 21.02 -10.35 -4.74
N THR A 215 21.96 -10.02 -5.62
CA THR A 215 23.39 -10.31 -5.45
C THR A 215 24.15 -9.10 -4.93
N LEU A 216 23.64 -7.88 -5.16
CA LEU A 216 24.28 -6.65 -4.73
C LEU A 216 23.92 -6.35 -3.29
N LYS A 217 24.92 -5.98 -2.48
CA LYS A 217 24.72 -5.61 -1.09
C LYS A 217 24.94 -4.12 -0.88
N ARG A 218 24.03 -3.48 -0.15
CA ARG A 218 24.16 -2.09 0.31
C ARG A 218 23.86 -2.01 1.80
N LYS A 219 24.39 -0.99 2.47
CA LYS A 219 24.26 -0.85 3.92
C LYS A 219 23.26 0.24 4.26
N ILE A 220 22.40 -0.04 5.23
CA ILE A 220 21.62 0.99 5.90
C ILE A 220 22.17 1.15 7.30
N PHE A 221 22.62 2.36 7.62
CA PHE A 221 23.18 2.72 8.91
C PHE A 221 22.12 3.35 9.81
N LEU A 222 22.02 2.86 11.04
CA LEU A 222 21.29 3.49 12.13
C LEU A 222 22.25 4.35 12.94
N GLN A 223 22.00 5.66 12.98
CA GLN A 223 22.79 6.61 13.74
C GLN A 223 21.96 7.17 14.90
N ARG A 224 22.49 7.08 16.13
CA ARG A 224 21.83 7.61 17.34
C ARG A 224 22.55 8.88 17.81
N ARG A 225 21.85 10.01 17.86
CA ARG A 225 22.37 11.29 18.38
C ARG A 225 21.31 12.04 19.17
N GLY A 226 21.63 12.37 20.43
CA GLY A 226 20.78 13.24 21.27
C GLY A 226 19.37 12.71 21.53
N GLY A 227 19.19 11.39 21.59
CA GLY A 227 17.88 10.75 21.77
C GLY A 227 17.08 10.57 20.48
N PHE A 228 17.58 11.07 19.35
CA PHE A 228 17.01 10.82 18.02
C PHE A 228 17.79 9.72 17.31
N HIS A 229 17.08 8.97 16.46
CA HIS A 229 17.69 8.03 15.53
C HIS A 229 17.37 8.41 14.09
N SER A 230 18.35 8.26 13.20
CA SER A 230 18.20 8.48 11.77
C SER A 230 18.78 7.32 10.98
N TYR A 231 18.13 7.00 9.86
CA TYR A 231 18.56 5.95 8.95
C TYR A 231 19.19 6.55 7.70
N THR A 232 20.31 5.99 7.27
CA THR A 232 21.04 6.45 6.07
C THR A 232 21.45 5.27 5.21
N LEU A 233 21.14 5.31 3.92
CA LEU A 233 21.60 4.34 2.93
C LEU A 233 23.00 4.74 2.43
N GLU A 234 23.95 3.82 2.49
CA GLU A 234 25.23 3.93 1.80
C GLU A 234 25.08 3.46 0.35
N TRP A 235 25.30 4.40 -0.55
CA TRP A 235 25.25 4.18 -1.99
C TRP A 235 26.60 4.42 -2.64
N LEU A 236 26.93 3.61 -3.63
CA LEU A 236 28.11 3.83 -4.49
C LEU A 236 27.60 4.43 -5.79
N GLY A 237 27.91 5.71 -6.03
CA GLY A 237 27.61 6.35 -7.30
C GLY A 237 28.46 5.79 -8.44
N GLU A 238 28.10 6.10 -9.68
CA GLU A 238 28.81 5.66 -10.89
C GLU A 238 30.29 6.08 -10.89
N ASP A 239 30.60 7.23 -10.28
CA ASP A 239 31.96 7.74 -10.09
C ASP A 239 32.79 6.96 -9.04
N GLY A 240 32.23 5.88 -8.48
CA GLY A 240 32.82 5.11 -7.38
C GLY A 240 32.81 5.81 -6.02
N ARG A 241 32.23 7.01 -5.94
CA ARG A 241 32.14 7.78 -4.69
C ARG A 241 30.99 7.28 -3.84
N LYS A 242 31.25 7.17 -2.54
CA LYS A 242 30.22 6.85 -1.55
C LYS A 242 29.34 8.07 -1.31
N GLN A 243 28.04 7.87 -1.46
CA GLN A 243 27.00 8.84 -1.13
C GLN A 243 26.17 8.30 0.04
N LEU A 244 25.83 9.18 0.96
CA LEU A 244 24.93 8.90 2.07
C LEU A 244 23.57 9.51 1.78
N VAL A 245 22.55 8.66 1.68
CA VAL A 245 21.17 9.06 1.37
C VAL A 245 20.33 8.95 2.63
N GLY A 246 19.80 10.07 3.13
CA GLY A 246 18.93 10.08 4.30
C GLY A 246 17.58 9.44 4.00
N LEU A 247 17.16 8.50 4.85
CA LEU A 247 15.90 7.77 4.71
C LEU A 247 14.85 8.35 5.68
N ARG A 248 13.64 8.59 5.18
CA ARG A 248 12.52 9.11 5.99
C ARG A 248 11.84 7.98 6.76
N ALA A 249 12.55 7.45 7.75
CA ALA A 249 12.12 6.28 8.50
C ALA A 249 12.33 6.44 10.02
N ALA A 250 11.43 5.83 10.78
CA ALA A 250 11.53 5.70 12.23
C ALA A 250 11.76 4.24 12.68
N THR A 251 11.64 3.28 11.78
CA THR A 251 11.87 1.85 12.03
C THR A 251 12.73 1.25 10.92
N TRP A 252 13.31 0.08 11.17
CA TRP A 252 14.13 -0.64 10.18
C TRP A 252 13.32 -1.04 8.95
N GLU A 253 12.11 -1.54 9.14
CA GLU A 253 11.21 -1.97 8.07
C GLU A 253 10.85 -0.79 7.18
N ARG A 254 10.63 0.38 7.78
CA ARG A 254 10.37 1.60 7.03
C ARG A 254 11.62 2.10 6.31
N ALA A 255 12.80 1.97 6.92
CA ALA A 255 14.07 2.36 6.29
C ALA A 255 14.35 1.51 5.04
N GLU A 256 14.13 0.20 5.11
CA GLU A 256 14.23 -0.69 3.94
C GLU A 256 13.23 -0.31 2.86
N SER A 257 11.97 -0.07 3.21
CA SER A 257 10.93 0.36 2.25
C SER A 257 11.26 1.69 1.56
N GLU A 258 11.79 2.66 2.31
CA GLU A 258 12.24 3.96 1.77
C GLU A 258 13.47 3.79 0.86
N ALA A 259 14.40 2.90 1.22
CA ALA A 259 15.57 2.60 0.40
C ALA A 259 15.19 1.89 -0.91
N GLU A 260 14.26 0.94 -0.86
CA GLU A 260 13.67 0.30 -2.05
C GLU A 260 12.96 1.32 -2.94
N HIS A 261 12.18 2.22 -2.36
CA HIS A 261 11.48 3.27 -3.11
C HIS A 261 12.46 4.26 -3.76
N TRP A 262 13.50 4.66 -3.03
CA TRP A 262 14.57 5.49 -3.56
C TRP A 262 15.24 4.81 -4.75
N LEU A 263 15.64 3.54 -4.62
CA LEU A 263 16.20 2.74 -5.72
C LEU A 263 15.27 2.69 -6.92
N ALA A 264 14.00 2.37 -6.71
CA ALA A 264 13.04 2.29 -7.80
C ALA A 264 12.97 3.61 -8.60
N THR A 265 13.19 4.75 -7.93
CA THR A 265 13.06 6.08 -8.53
C THR A 265 14.35 6.60 -9.16
N THR A 266 15.50 6.35 -8.54
CA THR A 266 16.81 6.89 -8.98
C THR A 266 17.64 5.92 -9.78
N HIS A 267 17.49 4.62 -9.53
CA HIS A 267 18.24 3.52 -10.13
C HIS A 267 17.30 2.33 -10.44
N PRO A 268 16.24 2.54 -11.24
CA PRO A 268 15.23 1.51 -11.51
C PRO A 268 15.83 0.23 -12.11
N GLU A 269 16.95 0.32 -12.83
CA GLU A 269 17.71 -0.80 -13.39
C GLU A 269 18.30 -1.73 -12.34
N MET A 270 18.49 -1.27 -11.10
CA MET A 270 19.02 -2.06 -9.97
C MET A 270 17.95 -2.46 -8.96
N TYR A 271 16.69 -2.03 -9.14
CA TYR A 271 15.63 -2.35 -8.19
C TYR A 271 15.42 -3.86 -8.06
N GLY A 272 15.37 -4.37 -6.83
CA GLY A 272 15.19 -5.79 -6.53
C GLY A 272 16.40 -6.68 -6.82
N GLN A 273 17.53 -6.10 -7.26
CA GLN A 273 18.84 -6.76 -7.34
C GLN A 273 19.75 -6.41 -6.16
N VAL A 274 19.34 -5.44 -5.35
CA VAL A 274 20.03 -4.98 -4.14
C VAL A 274 19.34 -5.54 -2.89
N CYS A 275 20.13 -6.07 -1.95
CA CYS A 275 19.71 -6.35 -0.58
C CYS A 275 20.38 -5.39 0.41
N PHE A 276 19.68 -5.12 1.51
CA PHE A 276 20.13 -4.16 2.52
C PHE A 276 20.66 -4.87 3.77
N GLU A 277 21.90 -4.55 4.13
CA GLU A 277 22.50 -4.97 5.39
C GLU A 277 22.23 -3.90 6.46
N ARG A 278 21.58 -4.30 7.55
CA ARG A 278 21.32 -3.44 8.72
C ARG A 278 22.61 -3.26 9.52
N CYS A 279 23.06 -2.03 9.68
CA CYS A 279 24.26 -1.69 10.44
C CYS A 279 23.90 -0.72 11.57
N GLU A 280 24.22 -1.06 12.81
CA GLU A 280 24.12 -0.14 13.95
C GLU A 280 25.50 0.47 14.23
N GLU A 281 25.58 1.79 14.23
CA GLU A 281 26.78 2.55 14.65
C GLU A 281 26.59 3.19 16.04
#